data_AF-A0A932SG76-F1
#
_entry.id   AF-A0A932SG76-F1
#
_cell.length_a   1.000
_cell.length_b   1.000
_cell.length_c   1.000
_cell.angle_alpha   90.00
_cell.angle_beta   90.00
_cell.angle_gamma   90.00
#
_symmetry.space_group_name_H-M   'P 1'
#
loop_
_entity.id
_entity.type
_entity.pdbx_description
1 polymer ?
#
loop_
_entity_poly.entity_id
_entity_poly.type
_entity_poly.pdbx_seq_one_letter_code
_entity_poly.pdbx_strand_id
1 'polypeptide(L)'
;MVFQNAKPQLDMATVVLDGSGSQDFRSQLDRYLKNRINTPGENQRILKVKIQDSKNNNLIQLADMVCGAIARSYKRHKRDADDYRKIIRPREFYVQEWPAK
;
A
#
# COMPACT_ATOMS: atom_id res chain seq x y z
N MET A 1 11.62 -0.03 0.07
CA MET A 1 11.38 -1.22 -0.76
C MET A 1 9.98 -1.14 -1.39
N VAL A 2 8.88 -1.15 -0.63
CA VAL A 2 7.49 -1.08 -1.17
C VAL A 2 7.26 0.08 -2.16
N PHE A 3 7.52 1.34 -1.77
CA PHE A 3 7.30 2.49 -2.66
C PHE A 3 8.26 2.57 -3.87
N GLN A 4 9.43 1.93 -3.78
CA GLN A 4 10.33 1.87 -4.93
C GLN A 4 9.84 0.85 -5.96
N ASN A 5 9.35 -0.31 -5.50
CA ASN A 5 8.77 -1.32 -6.38
C ASN A 5 7.45 -0.82 -7.01
N ALA A 6 6.68 -0.02 -6.27
CA ALA A 6 5.46 0.59 -6.77
C ALA A 6 5.71 1.84 -7.63
N LYS A 7 6.95 2.33 -7.75
CA LYS A 7 7.26 3.61 -8.44
C LYS A 7 6.69 3.68 -9.88
N PRO A 8 6.75 2.62 -10.70
CA PRO A 8 6.15 2.64 -12.04
C PRO A 8 4.64 2.86 -12.06
N GLN A 9 3.93 2.44 -11.01
CA GLN A 9 2.48 2.54 -10.87
C GLN A 9 2.04 3.83 -10.17
N LEU A 10 2.98 4.65 -9.70
CA LEU A 10 2.70 5.94 -9.09
C LEU A 10 2.77 7.04 -10.14
N ASP A 11 1.67 7.76 -10.29
CA ASP A 11 1.58 8.97 -11.10
C ASP A 11 0.78 10.03 -10.31
N MET A 12 1.47 11.06 -9.84
CA MET A 12 0.92 12.11 -8.95
C MET A 12 0.04 11.55 -7.82
N ALA A 13 0.44 10.41 -7.26
CA ALA A 13 -0.41 9.64 -6.36
C ALA A 13 -0.54 10.31 -4.99
N THR A 14 -1.73 10.17 -4.39
CA THR A 14 -1.91 10.40 -2.94
C THR A 14 -1.73 9.07 -2.21
N VAL A 15 -0.66 8.98 -1.43
CA VAL A 15 -0.38 7.84 -0.56
C VAL A 15 -1.13 8.05 0.76
N VAL A 16 -1.97 7.09 1.13
CA VAL A 16 -2.69 7.12 2.41
C VAL A 16 -2.22 5.95 3.27
N LEU A 17 -1.85 6.25 4.52
CA LEU A 17 -1.38 5.28 5.50
C LEU A 17 -2.38 5.19 6.66
N ASP A 18 -2.63 3.97 7.13
CA ASP A 18 -3.37 3.77 8.37
C ASP A 18 -2.54 4.26 9.56
N GLY A 19 -3.19 4.96 10.49
CA GLY A 19 -2.65 5.20 11.81
C GLY A 19 -2.89 6.60 12.36
N SER A 20 -2.17 6.88 13.43
CA SER A 20 -2.17 8.14 14.15
C SER A 20 -0.75 8.67 14.28
N GLY A 21 -0.59 9.98 14.40
CA GLY A 21 0.72 10.60 14.62
C GLY A 21 0.60 12.10 14.79
N SER A 22 1.60 12.70 15.42
CA SER A 22 1.68 14.15 15.59
C SER A 22 1.77 14.85 14.22
N GLN A 23 1.43 16.14 14.19
CA GLN A 23 1.55 16.96 13.00
C GLN A 23 2.98 17.01 12.46
N ASP A 24 3.97 17.06 13.36
CA ASP A 24 5.39 17.05 13.00
C ASP A 24 5.80 15.74 12.35
N PHE A 25 5.37 14.60 12.91
CA PHE A 25 5.64 13.29 12.34
C PHE A 25 5.05 13.17 10.93
N ARG A 26 3.79 13.59 10.75
CA ARG A 26 3.11 13.58 9.44
C ARG A 26 3.87 14.41 8.41
N SER A 27 4.32 15.61 8.80
CA SER A 27 5.05 16.52 7.92
C SER A 27 6.43 15.98 7.55
N GLN A 28 7.16 15.41 8.52
CA GLN A 28 8.45 14.78 8.26
C GLN A 28 8.33 13.56 7.36
N LEU A 29 7.31 12.73 7.55
CA LEU A 29 7.06 11.55 6.73
C LEU A 29 6.69 11.91 5.28
N ASP A 30 5.81 12.91 5.07
CA ASP A 30 5.47 13.40 3.74
C ASP A 30 6.71 13.89 2.99
N ARG A 31 7.52 14.73 3.63
CA ARG A 31 8.78 15.23 3.05
C ARG A 31 9.75 14.08 2.75
N TYR A 32 9.93 13.17 3.69
CA TYR A 32 10.83 12.04 3.54
C TYR A 32 10.46 11.15 2.35
N LEU A 33 9.20 10.75 2.24
CA LEU A 33 8.75 9.86 1.15
C LEU A 33 8.79 10.56 -0.21
N LYS A 34 8.40 11.83 -0.29
CA LYS A 34 8.52 12.62 -1.52
C LYS A 34 9.96 12.73 -1.98
N ASN A 35 10.89 13.11 -1.10
CA ASN A 35 12.30 13.25 -1.45
C ASN A 35 12.93 11.92 -1.86
N ARG A 36 12.45 10.80 -1.30
CA ARG A 36 13.01 9.47 -1.61
C ARG A 36 12.48 8.87 -2.92
N ILE A 37 11.28 9.25 -3.35
CA ILE A 37 10.61 8.62 -4.51
C ILE A 37 10.54 9.54 -5.73
N ASN A 38 10.35 10.84 -5.53
CA ASN A 38 10.36 11.79 -6.64
C ASN A 38 11.80 12.06 -7.06
N THR A 39 12.09 11.83 -8.33
CA THR A 39 13.40 12.06 -8.92
C THR A 39 13.39 13.39 -9.67
N PRO A 40 14.36 14.29 -9.45
CA PRO A 40 14.45 15.55 -10.19
C PRO A 40 14.48 15.30 -11.71
N GLY A 41 13.70 16.08 -12.47
CA GLY A 41 13.60 15.91 -13.93
C GLY A 41 12.64 14.81 -14.40
N GLU A 42 12.06 14.01 -13.49
CA GLU A 42 10.97 13.08 -13.81
C GLU A 42 9.61 13.65 -13.39
N ASN A 43 8.53 13.09 -13.96
CA ASN A 43 7.18 13.35 -13.47
C ASN A 43 7.05 13.01 -11.98
N GLN A 44 6.29 13.84 -11.26
CA GLN A 44 6.06 13.66 -9.84
C GLN A 44 5.27 12.36 -9.57
N ARG A 45 5.87 11.45 -8.81
CA ARG A 45 5.29 10.13 -8.50
C ARG A 45 4.36 10.21 -7.29
N ILE A 46 4.80 10.85 -6.22
CA ILE A 46 4.01 11.10 -5.02
C ILE A 46 3.68 12.58 -4.94
N LEU A 47 2.38 12.88 -5.04
CA LEU A 47 1.83 14.22 -4.84
C LEU A 47 1.69 14.55 -3.35
N LYS A 48 1.17 13.60 -2.57
CA LYS A 48 0.84 13.82 -1.17
C LYS A 48 0.88 12.53 -0.37
N VAL A 49 1.32 12.62 0.88
CA VAL A 49 1.19 11.56 1.88
C VAL A 49 0.18 12.01 2.92
N LYS A 50 -0.76 11.13 3.28
CA LYS A 50 -1.77 11.35 4.33
C LYS A 50 -1.70 10.20 5.32
N ILE A 51 -1.83 10.52 6.60
CA ILE A 51 -2.11 9.54 7.65
C ILE A 51 -3.56 9.76 8.06
N GLN A 52 -4.38 8.71 8.01
CA GLN A 52 -5.80 8.77 8.33
C GLN A 52 -6.18 7.61 9.24
N ASP A 53 -7.18 7.85 10.09
CA ASP A 53 -7.77 6.81 10.93
C ASP A 53 -8.61 5.87 10.06
N SER A 54 -8.24 4.60 10.03
CA SER A 54 -8.98 3.55 9.34
C SER A 54 -10.46 3.52 9.71
N LYS A 55 -10.86 3.88 10.94
CA LYS A 55 -12.28 3.91 11.35
C LYS A 55 -13.16 4.79 10.46
N ASN A 56 -12.57 5.81 9.83
CA ASN A 56 -13.27 6.78 8.99
C ASN A 56 -12.90 6.65 7.50
N ASN A 57 -12.11 5.64 7.11
CA ASN A 57 -11.69 5.44 5.73
C ASN A 57 -11.84 3.98 5.29
N ASN A 58 -12.91 3.73 4.52
CA ASN A 58 -13.25 2.41 3.98
C ASN A 58 -12.17 1.81 3.07
N LEU A 59 -11.35 2.64 2.40
CA LEU A 59 -10.27 2.15 1.52
C LEU A 59 -9.10 1.61 2.33
N ILE A 60 -8.79 2.24 3.47
CA ILE A 60 -7.76 1.74 4.39
C ILE A 60 -8.25 0.43 5.01
N GLN A 61 -9.50 0.38 5.47
CA GLN A 61 -10.10 -0.86 5.98
C GLN A 61 -10.10 -1.97 4.93
N LEU A 62 -10.40 -1.64 3.66
CA LEU A 62 -10.33 -2.62 2.58
C LEU A 62 -8.91 -3.14 2.40
N ALA A 63 -7.89 -2.29 2.44
CA ALA A 63 -6.49 -2.71 2.38
C ALA A 63 -6.15 -3.68 3.52
N ASP A 64 -6.58 -3.38 4.75
CA ASP A 64 -6.39 -4.27 5.90
C ASP A 64 -7.13 -5.60 5.74
N MET A 65 -8.35 -5.58 5.19
CA MET A 65 -9.13 -6.78 4.90
C MET A 65 -8.46 -7.66 3.83
N VAL A 66 -7.85 -7.07 2.80
CA VAL A 66 -7.06 -7.83 1.81
C VAL A 66 -5.84 -8.47 2.47
N CYS A 67 -5.08 -7.72 3.27
CA CYS A 67 -3.95 -8.25 4.03
C CYS A 67 -4.38 -9.40 4.97
N GLY A 68 -5.50 -9.22 5.68
CA GLY A 68 -6.09 -10.21 6.58
C GLY A 68 -6.56 -11.47 5.84
N ALA A 69 -7.19 -11.32 4.69
CA ALA A 69 -7.63 -12.45 3.85
C ALA A 69 -6.44 -13.28 3.34
N ILE A 70 -5.36 -12.60 2.90
CA ILE A 70 -4.12 -13.26 2.49
C ILE A 70 -3.51 -14.02 3.68
N ALA A 71 -3.33 -13.35 4.83
CA ALA A 71 -2.76 -13.96 6.03
C ALA A 71 -3.60 -15.14 6.55
N ARG A 72 -4.93 -15.03 6.49
CA ARG A 72 -5.87 -16.10 6.89
C ARG A 72 -5.72 -17.33 5.99
N SER A 73 -5.47 -17.17 4.69
CA SER A 73 -5.29 -18.29 3.75
C SER A 73 -4.11 -19.21 4.07
N TYR A 74 -3.10 -18.70 4.77
CA TYR A 74 -1.96 -19.51 5.22
C TYR A 74 -2.28 -20.32 6.51
N LYS A 75 -3.40 -20.04 7.20
CA LYS A 75 -3.79 -20.74 8.43
C LYS A 75 -4.68 -21.95 8.10
N ARG A 76 -4.08 -22.99 7.49
CA ARG A 76 -4.76 -24.20 6.98
C ARG A 76 -5.64 -24.96 8.00
N HIS A 77 -5.42 -24.79 9.30
CA HIS A 77 -6.22 -25.40 10.36
C HIS A 77 -7.58 -24.72 10.58
N LYS A 78 -7.84 -23.57 9.95
CA LYS A 78 -9.11 -22.86 10.03
C LYS A 78 -10.03 -23.28 8.89
N ARG A 79 -11.30 -23.57 9.20
CA ARG A 79 -12.30 -24.02 8.22
C ARG A 79 -12.56 -22.97 7.12
N ASP A 80 -12.43 -21.69 7.45
CA ASP A 80 -12.67 -20.53 6.58
C ASP A 80 -11.37 -20.00 5.94
N ALA A 81 -10.26 -20.75 5.97
CA ALA A 81 -8.95 -20.27 5.57
C ALA A 81 -8.96 -19.69 4.14
N ASP A 82 -9.57 -20.39 3.20
CA ASP A 82 -9.55 -20.02 1.79
C ASP A 82 -10.70 -19.09 1.38
N ASP A 83 -11.74 -18.91 2.20
CA ASP A 83 -12.99 -18.28 1.78
C ASP A 83 -12.81 -16.80 1.44
N TYR A 84 -12.11 -16.05 2.28
CA TYR A 84 -11.83 -14.64 2.02
C TYR A 84 -10.88 -14.45 0.83
N ARG A 85 -9.89 -15.35 0.67
CA ARG A 85 -8.95 -15.26 -0.44
C ARG A 85 -9.63 -15.55 -1.77
N LYS A 86 -10.60 -16.46 -1.83
CA LYS A 86 -11.40 -16.71 -3.04
C LYS A 86 -12.06 -15.43 -3.58
N ILE A 87 -12.49 -14.52 -2.71
CA ILE A 87 -13.15 -13.25 -3.08
C ILE A 87 -12.16 -12.29 -3.77
N ILE A 88 -10.92 -12.21 -3.27
CA ILE A 88 -9.90 -11.27 -3.78
C ILE A 88 -9.05 -11.87 -4.90
N ARG A 89 -8.99 -13.20 -5.02
CA ARG A 89 -8.20 -13.93 -6.01
C ARG A 89 -8.39 -13.43 -7.46
N PRO A 90 -9.59 -13.07 -7.95
CA PRO A 90 -9.74 -12.55 -9.31
C PRO A 90 -9.02 -11.22 -9.57
N ARG A 91 -8.58 -10.52 -8.52
CA ARG A 91 -7.83 -9.26 -8.56
C ARG A 91 -6.35 -9.44 -8.25
N GLU A 92 -5.89 -10.66 -7.92
CA GLU A 92 -4.47 -10.97 -7.79
C GLU A 92 -3.82 -10.99 -9.19
N PHE A 93 -2.73 -10.26 -9.35
CA PHE A 93 -1.92 -10.28 -10.57
C PHE A 93 -0.50 -10.71 -10.23
N TYR A 94 0.07 -11.59 -11.05
CA TYR A 94 1.45 -12.02 -10.91
C TYR A 94 2.35 -10.98 -11.59
N VAL A 95 3.29 -10.41 -10.83
CA VAL A 95 4.32 -9.51 -11.38
C VAL A 95 5.64 -10.27 -11.41
N GLN A 96 6.16 -10.49 -12.61
CA GLN A 96 7.53 -10.95 -12.84
C GLN A 96 8.30 -9.80 -13.50
N GLU A 97 9.35 -9.31 -12.85
CA GLU A 97 10.23 -8.29 -13.43
C GLU A 97 11.34 -8.95 -14.26
N TRP A 98 11.54 -8.49 -15.50
CA TRP A 98 12.63 -8.93 -16.37
C TRP A 98 13.33 -7.73 -17.04
N PRO A 99 14.68 -7.72 -17.14
CA PRO A 99 15.60 -8.65 -16.51
C PRO A 99 15.65 -8.45 -15.00
N ALA A 100 15.84 -9.55 -14.25
CA ALA A 100 16.25 -9.45 -12.86
C ALA A 100 17.58 -8.69 -12.82
N LYS A 101 17.64 -7.62 -12.03
CA LYS A 101 18.88 -6.85 -11.83
C LYS A 101 20.03 -7.72 -11.33
#